data_AF-A0AAD5P953-F1
#
_entry.id   AF-A0AAD5P953-F1
#
_cell.length_a   1.000
_cell.length_b   1.000
_cell.length_c   1.000
_cell.angle_alpha   90.00
_cell.angle_beta   90.00
_cell.angle_gamma   90.00
#
_symmetry.space_group_name_H-M   'P 1'
#
loop_
_entity.id
_entity.type
_entity.pdbx_description
1 polymer ?
#
loop_
_entity_poly.entity_id
_entity_poly.type
_entity_poly.pdbx_seq_one_letter_code
_entity_poly.pdbx_strand_id
1 'polypeptide(L)'
;MSNNNDQQQQEEKLKEICHSRYLHFWQTITKKQEQETKITLYDNIHVQGTILSLDSQTNRLCIKDLKTPTNGLYEKAVLRGVDIKTIEISHSDWHIGTRSTGVEKNFQAISSDI
;
A
#
# COMPACT_ATOMS: atom_id res chain seq x y z
N MET A 1 6.42 10.15 -39.47
CA MET A 1 7.14 9.09 -38.72
C MET A 1 7.58 9.52 -37.31
N SER A 2 7.25 10.74 -36.83
CA SER A 2 7.65 11.22 -35.49
C SER A 2 6.75 10.80 -34.32
N ASN A 3 5.51 10.34 -34.56
CA ASN A 3 4.55 10.07 -33.48
C ASN A 3 4.91 8.89 -32.55
N ASN A 4 5.65 7.88 -33.03
CA ASN A 4 5.92 6.68 -32.22
C ASN A 4 6.96 6.93 -31.12
N ASN A 5 7.95 7.81 -31.36
CA ASN A 5 9.00 8.09 -30.38
C ASN A 5 8.47 8.94 -29.22
N ASP A 6 7.61 9.93 -29.51
CA ASP A 6 7.01 10.79 -28.48
C ASP A 6 6.04 10.02 -27.59
N GLN A 7 5.29 9.06 -28.17
CA GLN A 7 4.40 8.17 -27.41
C GLN A 7 5.20 7.22 -26.50
N GLN A 8 6.27 6.60 -26.99
CA GLN A 8 7.12 5.71 -26.19
C GLN A 8 7.77 6.47 -25.02
N GLN A 9 8.32 7.65 -25.27
CA GLN A 9 8.91 8.48 -24.20
C GLN A 9 7.87 8.89 -23.15
N GLN A 10 6.63 9.15 -23.56
CA GLN A 10 5.56 9.47 -22.63
C GLN A 10 5.16 8.26 -21.78
N GLU A 11 5.10 7.07 -22.37
CA GLU A 11 4.82 5.83 -21.64
C GLU A 11 5.90 5.50 -20.60
N GLU A 12 7.17 5.69 -20.95
CA GLU A 12 8.29 5.48 -20.03
C GLU A 12 8.19 6.41 -18.81
N LYS A 13 7.93 7.69 -19.03
CA LYS A 13 7.71 8.67 -17.94
C LYS A 13 6.54 8.27 -17.04
N LEU A 14 5.44 7.81 -17.62
CA LEU A 14 4.28 7.37 -16.84
C LEU A 14 4.60 6.11 -16.00
N LYS A 15 5.35 5.16 -16.56
CA LYS A 15 5.83 3.98 -15.83
C LYS A 15 6.72 4.37 -14.65
N GLU A 16 7.65 5.30 -14.85
CA GLU A 16 8.51 5.82 -13.78
C GLU A 16 7.70 6.49 -12.66
N ILE A 17 6.72 7.32 -13.01
CA ILE A 17 5.85 7.98 -12.03
C ILE A 17 5.06 6.94 -11.23
N CYS A 18 4.48 5.93 -11.89
CA CYS A 18 3.75 4.86 -11.23
C CYS A 18 4.67 4.04 -10.31
N HIS A 19 5.86 3.69 -10.76
CA HIS A 19 6.83 2.94 -9.98
C HIS A 19 7.30 3.74 -8.75
N SER A 20 7.60 5.02 -8.92
CA SER A 20 7.98 5.92 -7.83
C SER A 20 6.89 6.02 -6.76
N ARG A 21 5.63 6.20 -7.17
CA ARG A 21 4.48 6.23 -6.25
C ARG A 21 4.30 4.90 -5.50
N TYR A 22 4.45 3.78 -6.20
CA TYR A 22 4.38 2.45 -5.60
C TYR A 22 5.47 2.25 -4.54
N LEU A 23 6.72 2.59 -4.84
CA LEU A 23 7.81 2.47 -3.86
C LEU A 23 7.61 3.39 -2.67
N HIS A 24 7.18 4.63 -2.91
CA HIS A 24 6.92 5.59 -1.85
C HIS A 24 5.80 5.12 -0.90
N PHE A 25 4.75 4.52 -1.46
CA PHE A 25 3.68 3.89 -0.68
C PHE A 25 4.27 2.84 0.28
N TRP A 26 5.02 1.87 -0.23
CA TRP A 26 5.59 0.81 0.61
C TRP A 26 6.62 1.31 1.63
N GLN A 27 7.41 2.32 1.28
CA GLN A 27 8.30 2.99 2.24
C GLN A 27 7.53 3.65 3.39
N THR A 28 6.36 4.21 3.10
CA THR A 28 5.50 4.82 4.13
C THR A 28 4.96 3.76 5.09
N ILE A 29 4.50 2.63 4.55
CA ILE A 29 3.94 1.52 5.35
C ILE A 29 5.02 0.87 6.23
N THR A 30 6.17 0.54 5.65
CA THR A 30 7.27 -0.11 6.37
C THR A 30 7.90 0.76 7.44
N LYS A 31 7.88 2.10 7.29
CA LYS A 31 8.37 3.03 8.32
C LYS A 31 7.43 3.16 9.51
N LYS A 32 6.12 3.01 9.32
CA LYS A 32 5.14 3.19 10.40
C LYS A 32 5.14 2.06 11.42
N GLN A 33 5.62 0.85 11.06
CA GLN A 33 5.85 -0.37 11.90
C GLN A 33 4.78 -0.78 12.93
N GLU A 34 3.67 -0.06 13.06
CA GLU A 34 2.66 -0.24 14.11
C GLU A 34 1.29 -0.57 13.51
N GLN A 35 1.19 -0.61 12.18
CA GLN A 35 -0.09 -0.81 11.52
C GLN A 35 -0.33 -2.29 11.20
N GLU A 36 -1.31 -2.87 11.89
CA GLU A 36 -1.84 -4.19 11.53
C GLU A 36 -2.50 -4.11 10.15
N THR A 37 -2.07 -4.98 9.25
CA THR A 37 -2.51 -5.05 7.86
C THR A 37 -3.32 -6.33 7.67
N LYS A 38 -4.46 -6.21 6.97
CA LYS A 38 -5.27 -7.37 6.59
C LYS A 38 -4.86 -7.84 5.21
N ILE A 39 -4.55 -9.11 5.08
CA ILE A 39 -4.08 -9.73 3.85
C ILE A 39 -5.06 -10.86 3.51
N THR A 40 -5.56 -10.84 2.28
CA THR A 40 -6.39 -11.92 1.76
C THR A 40 -5.53 -12.77 0.84
N LEU A 41 -5.39 -14.04 1.18
CA LEU A 41 -4.74 -15.06 0.36
C LEU A 41 -5.76 -15.69 -0.60
N TYR A 42 -5.30 -16.66 -1.39
CA TYR A 42 -6.21 -17.52 -2.14
C TYR A 42 -7.11 -18.33 -1.20
N ASP A 43 -8.21 -18.87 -1.74
CA ASP A 43 -9.27 -19.57 -0.99
C ASP A 43 -9.97 -18.72 0.10
N ASN A 44 -9.94 -17.39 -0.07
CA ASN A 44 -10.53 -16.42 0.87
C ASN A 44 -10.00 -16.56 2.31
N ILE A 45 -8.76 -17.03 2.47
CA ILE A 45 -8.10 -17.06 3.76
C ILE A 45 -7.67 -15.63 4.11
N HIS A 46 -8.14 -15.14 5.26
CA HIS A 46 -7.75 -13.84 5.78
C HIS A 46 -6.69 -14.01 6.86
N VAL A 47 -5.57 -13.31 6.71
CA VAL A 47 -4.50 -13.24 7.70
C VAL A 47 -4.24 -11.79 8.09
N GLN A 48 -3.72 -11.59 9.29
CA GLN A 48 -3.42 -10.27 9.83
C GLN A 48 -1.99 -10.24 10.36
N GLY A 49 -1.31 -9.11 10.22
CA GLY A 49 0.02 -8.91 10.78
C GLY A 49 0.63 -7.60 10.36
N THR A 50 1.83 -7.32 10.83
CA THR A 50 2.53 -6.06 10.56
C THR A 50 3.57 -6.26 9.46
N ILE A 51 3.49 -5.44 8.40
CA ILE A 51 4.47 -5.47 7.32
C ILE A 51 5.79 -4.84 7.80
N LEU A 52 6.87 -5.62 7.76
CA LEU A 52 8.22 -5.14 8.10
C LEU A 52 8.97 -4.65 6.86
N SER A 53 8.90 -5.41 5.77
CA SER A 53 9.61 -5.09 4.54
C SER A 53 8.95 -5.71 3.32
N LEU A 54 9.27 -5.12 2.16
CA LEU A 54 8.89 -5.58 0.84
C LEU A 54 10.15 -5.69 -0.02
N ASP A 55 10.30 -6.81 -0.72
CA ASP A 55 11.19 -6.91 -1.88
C ASP A 55 10.43 -6.39 -3.12
N SER A 56 10.85 -5.25 -3.67
CA SER A 56 10.19 -4.62 -4.82
C SER A 56 10.40 -5.33 -6.15
N GLN A 57 11.36 -6.27 -6.24
CA GLN A 57 11.60 -7.07 -7.44
C GLN A 57 10.75 -8.33 -7.44
N THR A 58 10.65 -9.00 -6.29
CA THR A 58 9.97 -10.31 -6.18
C THR A 58 8.58 -10.23 -5.54
N ASN A 59 8.17 -9.05 -5.07
CA ASN A 59 6.93 -8.81 -4.33
C ASN A 59 6.77 -9.71 -3.09
N ARG A 60 7.88 -10.02 -2.41
CA ARG A 60 7.85 -10.79 -1.15
C ARG A 60 7.68 -9.85 0.03
N LEU A 61 6.75 -10.18 0.92
CA LEU A 61 6.44 -9.41 2.11
C LEU A 61 6.90 -10.14 3.36
N CYS A 62 7.74 -9.49 4.15
CA CYS A 62 8.10 -9.95 5.48
C CYS A 62 7.06 -9.42 6.47
N ILE A 63 6.36 -10.33 7.14
CA ILE A 63 5.30 -10.03 8.09
C ILE A 63 5.75 -10.44 9.50
N LYS A 64 5.51 -9.56 10.47
CA LYS A 64 5.63 -9.84 11.91
C LYS A 64 4.26 -10.16 12.47
N ASP A 65 4.23 -11.04 13.48
CA ASP A 65 3.03 -11.36 14.24
C ASP A 65 1.86 -11.79 13.33
N LEU A 66 2.14 -12.67 12.36
CA LEU A 66 1.18 -13.15 11.38
C LEU A 66 0.17 -14.08 12.05
N LYS A 67 -1.07 -13.61 12.19
CA LYS A 67 -2.23 -14.35 12.69
C LYS A 67 -2.88 -15.09 11.54
N THR A 68 -2.96 -16.41 11.67
CA THR A 68 -3.66 -17.28 10.71
C THR A 68 -4.89 -17.92 11.36
N PRO A 69 -5.97 -18.19 10.60
CA PRO A 69 -7.18 -18.79 11.16
C PRO A 69 -6.96 -20.19 11.75
N THR A 70 -6.05 -20.96 11.16
CA THR A 70 -5.90 -22.40 11.43
C THR A 70 -4.70 -22.74 12.30
N ASN A 71 -3.61 -21.97 12.22
CA ASN A 71 -2.32 -22.35 12.81
C ASN A 71 -1.83 -21.36 13.88
N GLY A 72 -2.69 -20.42 14.30
CA GLY A 72 -2.37 -19.46 15.35
C GLY A 72 -1.42 -18.35 14.88
N LEU A 73 -0.57 -17.90 15.79
CA LEU A 73 0.34 -16.76 15.61
C LEU A 73 1.74 -17.23 15.19
N TYR A 74 2.23 -16.72 14.07
CA TYR A 74 3.62 -16.84 13.67
C TYR A 74 4.35 -15.53 13.96
N GLU A 75 5.43 -15.58 14.75
CA GLU A 75 6.21 -14.38 15.10
C GLU A 75 6.76 -13.66 13.86
N LYS A 76 7.22 -14.43 12.86
CA LYS A 76 7.71 -13.93 11.58
C LYS A 76 7.34 -14.89 10.45
N ALA A 77 6.94 -14.34 9.32
CA ALA A 77 6.64 -15.10 8.12
C ALA A 77 7.00 -14.30 6.86
N VAL A 78 7.23 -15.01 5.75
CA VAL A 78 7.39 -14.39 4.43
C VAL A 78 6.24 -14.85 3.55
N LEU A 79 5.45 -13.90 3.06
CA LEU A 79 4.41 -14.16 2.08
C LEU A 79 4.94 -13.85 0.68
N ARG A 80 4.75 -14.77 -0.27
CA ARG A 80 5.09 -14.51 -1.66
C ARG A 80 3.96 -13.68 -2.29
N GLY A 81 4.31 -12.75 -3.17
CA GLY A 81 3.29 -11.94 -3.86
C GLY A 81 2.27 -12.78 -4.63
N VAL A 82 2.69 -13.94 -5.15
CA VAL A 82 1.81 -14.90 -5.86
C VAL A 82 0.82 -15.63 -4.97
N ASP A 83 0.96 -15.58 -3.64
CA ASP A 83 0.00 -16.18 -2.70
C ASP A 83 -1.04 -15.16 -2.22
N ILE A 84 -0.85 -13.89 -2.54
CA ILE A 84 -1.64 -12.77 -2.03
C ILE A 84 -2.63 -12.31 -3.10
N LYS A 85 -3.92 -12.27 -2.72
CA LYS A 85 -5.00 -11.75 -3.54
C LYS A 85 -5.17 -10.24 -3.34
N THR A 86 -5.24 -9.80 -2.08
CA THR A 86 -5.37 -8.37 -1.73
C THR A 86 -4.67 -8.04 -0.42
N ILE A 87 -4.28 -6.77 -0.29
CA ILE A 87 -3.70 -6.19 0.93
C ILE A 87 -4.50 -4.94 1.27
N GLU A 88 -5.08 -4.91 2.46
CA GLU A 88 -5.92 -3.83 2.99
C GLU A 88 -5.18 -3.13 4.12
N ILE A 89 -4.87 -1.85 3.92
CA ILE A 89 -4.07 -1.02 4.84
C ILE A 89 -4.92 0.18 5.25
N SER A 90 -5.37 0.18 6.51
CA SER A 90 -6.12 1.29 7.13
C SER A 90 -5.21 2.44 7.52
N HIS A 91 -5.11 3.48 6.69
CA HIS A 91 -4.31 4.65 7.01
C HIS A 91 -5.13 5.67 7.82
N SER A 92 -4.97 5.72 9.14
CA SER A 92 -5.70 6.67 10.01
C SER A 92 -5.27 8.13 9.85
N ASP A 93 -4.09 8.39 9.29
CA ASP A 93 -3.53 9.75 9.20
C ASP A 93 -3.53 10.30 7.77
N TRP A 94 -4.65 10.23 7.05
CA TRP A 94 -4.78 11.03 5.82
C TRP A 94 -4.97 12.52 6.21
N HIS A 95 -3.95 13.12 6.83
CA HIS A 95 -3.76 14.54 6.72
C HIS A 95 -3.35 14.78 5.27
N ILE A 96 -4.28 15.29 4.47
CA ILE A 96 -3.94 15.98 3.23
C ILE A 96 -2.98 17.08 3.68
N GLY A 97 -1.69 16.82 3.55
CA GLY A 97 -0.68 17.86 3.52
C GLY A 97 -0.98 18.69 2.29
N THR A 98 -1.94 19.60 2.41
CA THR A 98 -1.95 20.80 1.61
C THR A 98 -0.55 21.37 1.81
N ARG A 99 0.28 21.27 0.77
CA ARG A 99 1.41 22.18 0.64
C ARG A 99 0.83 23.55 0.98
N SER A 100 1.43 24.21 1.96
CA SER A 100 1.04 25.52 2.45
C SER A 100 1.10 26.55 1.30
N THR A 101 0.07 26.57 0.47
CA THR A 101 -0.38 27.76 -0.25
C THR A 101 -1.63 28.17 0.51
N GLY A 102 -1.48 29.18 1.37
CA GLY A 102 -2.45 29.57 2.40
C GLY A 102 -3.86 29.79 1.88
N VAL A 103 -4.66 28.73 1.91
CA VAL A 103 -6.12 28.78 1.83
C VAL A 103 -6.64 27.76 2.84
N GLU A 104 -6.54 28.13 4.12
CA GLU A 104 -7.29 27.47 5.17
C GLU A 104 -8.77 27.87 5.09
N LYS A 105 -9.63 26.95 5.54
CA LYS A 105 -11.07 27.08 5.83
C LYS A 105 -12.02 26.77 4.67
N ASN A 106 -12.51 25.53 4.65
CA ASN A 106 -13.94 25.21 4.74
C ASN A 106 -14.20 23.79 4.25
N PHE A 107 -14.12 22.79 5.12
CA PHE A 107 -14.91 21.55 4.98
C PHE A 107 -15.11 20.94 6.37
N GLN A 108 -15.90 21.62 7.19
CA GLN A 108 -16.73 20.95 8.20
C GLN A 108 -18.15 20.86 7.64
N ALA A 109 -18.82 19.75 7.94
CA ALA A 109 -20.24 19.46 7.73
C ALA A 109 -20.68 19.11 6.30
N ILE A 110 -20.61 17.81 5.94
CA ILE A 110 -21.75 17.11 5.31
C ILE A 110 -21.73 15.64 5.78
N SER A 111 -22.20 15.37 6.99
CA SER A 111 -22.61 14.02 7.41
C SER A 111 -23.54 14.12 8.61
N SER A 112 -24.67 14.75 8.40
CA SER A 112 -25.91 14.49 9.13
C SER A 112 -27.02 14.91 8.17
N ASP A 113 -27.91 13.96 7.87
CA ASP A 113 -29.06 14.03 6.97
C ASP A 113 -28.79 13.56 5.52
N ILE A 114 -28.89 12.24 5.33
CA ILE A 114 -29.85 11.54 4.41
C ILE A 114 -30.14 10.17 5.04
#